data_AF-A0A7C6ZTJ3-F1
#
_entry.id   AF-A0A7C6ZTJ3-F1
#
_cell.length_a   1.000
_cell.length_b   1.000
_cell.length_c   1.000
_cell.angle_alpha   90.00
_cell.angle_beta   90.00
_cell.angle_gamma   90.00
#
_symmetry.space_group_name_H-M   'P 1'
#
loop_
_entity.id
_entity.type
_entity.pdbx_description
1 polymer ?
#
loop_
_entity_poly.entity_id
_entity_poly.type
_entity_poly.pdbx_seq_one_letter_code
_entity_poly.pdbx_strand_id
1 'polypeptide(L)' 'MSRRRRGFDPMRFVRTTEGQLVLGFFVILYVVGGALIWRYYGLGGAIAGWLCITGGLFFFLLLYGLVSLAGWWANR' A
#
# COMPACT_ATOMS: atom_id res chain seq x y z
N MET A 1 2.24 -4.54 44.56
CA MET A 1 1.71 -4.57 43.18
C MET A 1 2.59 -3.71 42.27
N SER A 2 3.48 -4.32 41.48
CA SER A 2 4.37 -3.58 40.56
C SER A 2 3.62 -3.20 39.28
N ARG A 3 3.35 -1.89 39.09
CA ARG A 3 2.86 -1.38 37.79
C ARG A 3 4.00 -1.45 36.78
N ARG A 4 4.04 -2.51 35.95
CA ARG A 4 4.83 -2.49 34.70
C ARG A 4 4.27 -1.36 33.82
N ARG A 5 5.01 -0.25 33.72
CA ARG A 5 4.77 0.73 32.66
C ARG A 5 5.16 0.03 31.35
N ARG A 6 4.17 -0.34 30.52
CA ARG A 6 4.45 -0.71 29.14
C ARG A 6 4.90 0.57 28.44
N GLY A 7 6.21 0.74 28.25
CA GLY A 7 6.74 1.82 27.42
C GLY A 7 6.19 1.68 26.00
N PHE A 8 5.88 2.81 25.36
CA PHE A 8 5.54 2.85 23.94
C PHE A 8 6.74 2.30 23.16
N ASP A 9 6.53 1.22 22.41
CA ASP A 9 7.58 0.55 21.64
C ASP A 9 7.49 1.03 20.18
N PRO A 10 8.33 2.00 19.77
CA PRO A 10 8.22 2.64 18.47
C PRO A 10 8.40 1.66 17.30
N MET A 11 9.21 0.61 17.48
CA MET A 11 9.43 -0.41 16.44
C MET A 11 8.18 -1.22 16.14
N ARG A 12 7.36 -1.47 17.18
CA ARG A 12 6.08 -2.17 17.03
C ARG A 12 5.02 -1.26 16.41
N PHE A 13 5.07 0.04 16.68
CA PHE A 13 4.14 1.02 16.13
C PHE A 13 4.40 1.32 14.65
N VAL A 14 5.66 1.44 14.24
CA VAL A 14 6.05 1.71 12.84
C VAL A 14 5.60 0.59 11.91
N ARG A 15 5.87 -0.68 12.26
CA ARG A 15 5.46 -1.85 11.43
C ARG A 15 3.95 -1.94 11.19
N THR A 16 3.12 -1.56 12.16
CA THR A 16 1.66 -1.54 12.01
C THR A 16 1.18 -0.30 11.24
N THR A 17 1.86 0.83 11.39
CA THR A 17 1.47 2.11 10.78
C THR A 17 1.82 2.18 9.30
N GLU A 18 2.95 1.60 8.87
CA GLU A 18 3.36 1.58 7.46
C GLU A 18 2.30 0.93 6.55
N GLY A 19 1.76 -0.22 6.94
CA GLY A 19 0.69 -0.88 6.19
C GLY A 19 -0.59 -0.03 6.11
N GLN A 20 -0.95 0.65 7.21
CA GLN A 20 -2.11 1.54 7.25
C GLN A 20 -1.92 2.79 6.37
N LEU A 21 -0.71 3.36 6.36
CA LEU A 21 -0.34 4.49 5.51
C LEU A 21 -0.43 4.13 4.03
N VAL A 22 0.11 2.98 3.63
CA VAL A 22 0.06 2.50 2.25
C VAL A 22 -1.39 2.26 1.83
N LEU A 23 -2.19 1.60 2.67
CA LEU A 23 -3.60 1.36 2.38
C LEU A 23 -4.39 2.67 2.25
N GLY A 24 -4.19 3.60 3.19
CA GLY A 24 -4.84 4.92 3.17
C GLY A 24 -4.47 5.74 1.94
N PHE A 25 -3.20 5.71 1.54
CA PHE A 25 -2.71 6.35 0.32
C PHE A 25 -3.43 5.83 -0.93
N PHE A 26 -3.52 4.50 -1.09
CA PHE A 26 -4.24 3.93 -2.23
C PHE A 26 -5.73 4.28 -2.23
N VAL A 27 -6.40 4.23 -1.06
CA VAL A 27 -7.81 4.62 -0.96
C VAL A 27 -8.02 6.06 -1.43
N ILE A 28 -7.20 7.01 -0.97
CA ILE A 28 -7.30 8.40 -1.39
C ILE A 28 -7.02 8.55 -2.88
N LEU A 29 -5.98 7.89 -3.42
CA LEU A 29 -5.67 7.96 -4.85
C LEU A 29 -6.79 7.43 -5.74
N TYR A 30 -7.36 6.26 -5.40
CA TYR A 30 -8.43 5.67 -6.20
C TYR A 30 -9.73 6.46 -6.13
N VAL A 31 -10.10 6.89 -4.94
CA VAL A 31 -11.38 7.59 -4.70
C VAL A 31 -11.25 9.05 -5.10
N VAL A 32 -10.35 9.80 -4.49
CA VAL A 32 -10.21 11.25 -4.72
C VAL A 32 -9.57 11.51 -6.07
N GLY A 33 -8.44 10.85 -6.37
CA GLY A 33 -7.77 11.00 -7.66
C GLY A 33 -8.66 10.55 -8.83
N GLY A 34 -9.25 9.35 -8.72
CA GLY A 34 -10.20 8.85 -9.73
C GLY A 34 -11.41 9.76 -9.92
N ALA A 35 -12.02 10.26 -8.84
CA ALA A 35 -13.15 11.19 -8.92
C ALA A 35 -12.76 12.53 -9.57
N LEU A 36 -11.59 13.09 -9.24
CA LEU A 36 -11.10 14.32 -9.89
C LEU A 36 -10.89 14.08 -11.39
N ILE A 37 -10.23 12.97 -11.76
CA ILE A 37 -9.98 12.65 -13.16
C ILE A 37 -11.32 12.48 -13.90
N TRP A 38 -12.29 11.79 -13.31
CA TRP A 38 -13.59 11.62 -13.93
C TRP A 38 -14.31 12.95 -14.15
N ARG A 39 -14.20 13.88 -13.18
CA ARG A 39 -14.84 15.21 -13.25
C ARG A 39 -14.26 16.13 -14.33
N TYR A 40 -12.96 16.04 -14.61
CA TYR A 40 -12.25 16.95 -15.53
C TYR A 40 -11.92 16.32 -16.90
N TYR A 41 -11.58 15.04 -16.94
CA TYR A 41 -11.08 14.33 -18.13
C TYR A 41 -12.09 13.31 -18.70
N GLY A 42 -13.25 13.16 -18.06
CA GLY A 42 -14.29 12.22 -18.49
C GLY A 42 -13.95 10.76 -18.21
N LEU A 43 -14.77 9.86 -18.77
CA LEU A 43 -14.71 8.42 -18.46
C LEU A 43 -13.40 7.76 -18.93
N GLY A 44 -12.92 8.14 -20.11
CA GLY A 44 -11.69 7.56 -20.68
C GLY A 44 -10.44 7.84 -19.83
N GLY A 45 -10.31 9.08 -19.33
CA GLY A 45 -9.23 9.45 -18.42
C GLY A 45 -9.29 8.69 -17.10
N ALA A 46 -10.49 8.50 -16.55
CA ALA A 46 -10.68 7.80 -15.28
C ALA A 46 -10.26 6.32 -15.37
N ILE A 47 -10.66 5.63 -16.45
CA ILE A 47 -10.30 4.23 -16.69
C ILE A 47 -8.78 4.11 -16.90
N ALA A 48 -8.17 4.99 -17.69
CA ALA A 48 -6.72 4.99 -17.90
C ALA A 48 -5.95 5.23 -16.59
N GLY A 49 -6.42 6.17 -15.76
CA GLY A 49 -5.85 6.42 -14.43
C GLY A 49 -5.94 5.21 -13.50
N TRP A 50 -7.10 4.54 -13.47
CA TRP A 50 -7.28 3.31 -12.69
C TRP A 50 -6.39 2.16 -13.19
N LEU A 51 -6.27 1.98 -14.50
CA LEU A 51 -5.36 0.98 -15.10
C LEU A 51 -3.90 1.28 -14.75
N CYS A 52 -3.50 2.55 -14.74
CA CYS A 52 -2.15 2.96 -14.36
C CYS A 52 -1.85 2.62 -12.89
N ILE A 53 -2.74 3.00 -11.98
CA ILE A 53 -2.54 2.76 -10.55
C ILE A 53 -2.58 1.24 -10.23
N THR A 54 -3.51 0.49 -10.82
CA THR A 54 -3.61 -0.97 -10.65
C THR A 54 -2.38 -1.67 -11.22
N GLY A 55 -1.94 -1.27 -12.42
CA GLY A 55 -0.76 -1.82 -13.09
C GLY A 55 0.52 -1.62 -12.28
N GLY A 56 0.75 -0.42 -11.75
CA GLY A 56 1.91 -0.13 -10.90
C GLY A 56 1.89 -0.95 -9.60
N LEU A 57 0.74 -1.05 -8.94
CA LEU A 57 0.58 -1.86 -7.73
C LEU A 57 0.80 -3.35 -8.01
N PHE A 58 0.27 -3.86 -9.12
CA PHE A 58 0.46 -5.25 -9.54
C PHE A 58 1.94 -5.56 -9.80
N PHE A 59 2.64 -4.69 -10.52
CA PHE A 59 4.07 -4.84 -10.77
C PHE A 59 4.89 -4.87 -9.47
N PHE A 60 4.57 -3.99 -8.53
CA PHE A 60 5.25 -3.94 -7.24
C PHE A 60 5.01 -5.22 -6.41
N LEU A 61 3.76 -5.70 -6.36
CA LEU A 61 3.38 -6.96 -5.72
C LEU A 61 4.09 -8.16 -6.35
N LEU A 62 4.22 -8.16 -7.69
CA LEU A 62 4.92 -9.22 -8.42
C LEU A 62 6.39 -9.29 -8.01
N LEU A 63 7.08 -8.15 -7.98
CA LEU A 63 8.49 -8.09 -7.54
C LEU A 63 8.65 -8.50 -6.08
N TYR A 64 7.79 -8.01 -5.19
CA TYR A 64 7.80 -8.39 -3.78
C TYR A 64 7.59 -9.90 -3.61
N GLY A 65 6.63 -10.48 -4.34
CA GLY A 65 6.37 -11.91 -4.37
C GLY A 65 7.57 -12.70 -4.84
N LEU A 66 8.21 -12.28 -5.95
CA LEU A 66 9.41 -12.93 -6.49
C LEU A 66 10.58 -12.93 -5.50
N VAL A 67 10.85 -11.78 -4.87
CA VAL A 67 11.94 -11.64 -3.89
C VAL A 67 11.64 -12.46 -2.64
N SER A 68 10.39 -12.43 -2.16
CA SER A 68 9.97 -13.26 -1.02
C SER A 68 10.09 -14.75 -1.34
N LEU A 69 9.76 -15.17 -2.56
CA LEU A 69 9.91 -16.56 -3.00
C LEU A 69 11.39 -16.93 -3.03
N ALA A 70 12.24 -16.12 -3.67
CA ALA A 70 13.68 -16.37 -3.74
C ALA A 70 14.31 -16.46 -2.35
N GLY A 71 13.90 -15.60 -1.41
CA GLY A 71 14.34 -15.67 -0.01
C GLY A 71 13.86 -16.93 0.71
N TRP A 72 12.63 -17.38 0.46
CA TRP A 72 12.13 -18.66 1.00
C TRP A 72 12.90 -19.85 0.44
N TRP A 73 13.25 -19.83 -0.85
CA TRP A 73 14.08 -20.85 -1.50
C TRP A 73 15.51 -20.88 -0.96
N ALA A 74 16.11 -19.71 -0.69
CA ALA A 74 17.46 -19.61 -0.14
C ALA A 74 17.56 -19.97 1.35
N ASN A 75 16.45 -19.91 2.08
CA ASN A 75 16.37 -20.28 3.49
C ASN A 75 15.98 -21.77 3.71
N ARG A 76 15.86 -22.56 2.64
CA ARG A 76 15.79 -24.03 2.69
C ARG A 76 17.17 -24.61 2.39
#